data_AF-A0A956X0U4-F1
#
_entry.id   AF-A0A956X0U4-F1
#
_cell.length_a   1.000
_cell.length_b   1.000
_cell.length_c   1.000
_cell.angle_alpha   90.00
_cell.angle_beta   90.00
_cell.angle_gamma   90.00
#
_symmetry.space_group_name_H-M   'P 1'
#
loop_
_entity.id
_entity.type
_entity.pdbx_description
1 polymer ?
#
loop_
_entity_poly.entity_id
_entity_poly.type
_entity_poly.pdbx_seq_one_letter_code
_entity_poly.pdbx_strand_id
1 'polypeptide(L)'
;MSEEIINDEEPIVEKNEDQIAAAASDGGNEQVSGEETAVTEPTLEEQLEAAKAEAAKNLDGWMRVQAEFANARKRMDKQRVEIHQRATADMAAKLLPVVDDFERAIETVPEAISSDGWFEGIQLVYRKLTTILEGMNVKVIEAVGQPFDPNHHEAIMQEASEEYESGIVTRELQKGYMLGDRVIRPSLVYVAE
;
A
#
# COMPACT_ATOMS: atom_id res chain seq x y z
N MET A 1 -10.65 28.78 29.56
CA MET A 1 -11.19 27.46 29.90
C MET A 1 -11.11 26.64 28.62
N SER A 2 -10.28 25.62 28.45
CA SER A 2 -9.42 24.87 29.36
C SER A 2 -8.44 24.09 28.47
N GLU A 3 -7.18 24.01 28.90
CA GLU A 3 -6.19 22.91 28.84
C GLU A 3 -6.12 22.00 27.58
N GLU A 4 -5.02 21.95 26.83
CA GLU A 4 -3.66 21.44 27.15
C GLU A 4 -3.60 19.91 27.13
N ILE A 5 -2.90 19.33 26.13
CA ILE A 5 -1.98 18.19 26.32
C ILE A 5 -0.85 18.35 25.28
N ILE A 6 0.29 18.84 25.76
CA ILE A 6 1.62 18.68 25.17
C ILE A 6 2.16 17.36 25.77
N ASN A 7 2.76 16.49 24.96
CA ASN A 7 3.52 15.36 25.47
C ASN A 7 4.90 15.38 24.83
N ASP A 8 5.85 15.94 25.58
CA ASP A 8 7.30 15.88 25.35
C ASP A 8 7.82 14.51 25.79
N GLU A 9 8.55 13.83 24.91
CA GLU A 9 9.51 12.80 25.30
C GLU A 9 10.90 13.21 24.79
N GLU A 10 11.77 13.58 25.72
CA GLU A 10 13.20 13.85 25.49
C GLU A 10 13.99 12.55 25.25
N PRO A 11 15.12 12.58 24.51
CA PRO A 11 15.99 11.43 24.36
C PRO A 11 17.02 11.34 25.50
N ILE A 12 17.25 10.10 25.92
CA ILE A 12 18.11 9.67 27.02
C ILE A 12 19.57 9.68 26.55
N VAL A 13 20.46 10.39 27.27
CA VAL A 13 21.92 10.40 27.01
C VAL A 13 22.61 9.45 27.97
N GLU A 14 23.23 8.41 27.43
CA GLU A 14 24.00 7.40 28.16
C GLU A 14 25.42 7.94 28.48
N LYS A 15 25.76 8.05 29.76
CA LYS A 15 27.09 8.42 30.27
C LYS A 15 27.95 7.17 30.42
N ASN A 16 29.11 7.13 29.75
CA ASN A 16 30.17 6.20 30.08
C ASN A 16 31.07 6.78 31.17
N GLU A 17 31.21 6.01 32.25
CA GLU A 17 32.19 6.18 33.32
C GLU A 17 33.54 5.62 32.86
N ASP A 18 34.61 6.38 33.07
CA ASP A 18 35.93 5.77 33.28
C ASP A 18 36.62 6.41 34.47
N GLN A 19 37.24 5.53 35.25
CA GLN A 19 37.52 5.64 36.66
C GLN A 19 38.80 6.43 36.95
N ILE A 20 38.75 7.26 38.00
CA ILE A 20 39.92 7.89 38.62
C ILE A 20 40.30 7.05 39.84
N ALA A 21 41.53 6.55 39.87
CA ALA A 21 42.12 5.91 41.04
C ALA A 21 43.48 6.53 41.39
N ALA A 22 43.64 6.76 42.70
CA ALA A 22 44.87 6.78 43.49
C ALA A 22 45.68 8.09 43.63
N ALA A 23 45.50 8.66 44.83
CA ALA A 23 46.51 8.84 45.88
C ALA A 23 47.35 10.13 45.94
N ALA A 24 47.43 10.63 47.17
CA ALA A 24 47.99 11.89 47.65
C ALA A 24 49.52 11.88 47.78
N SER A 25 50.16 13.05 47.68
CA SER A 25 50.76 13.79 48.81
C SER A 25 51.70 14.93 48.38
N ASP A 26 51.58 16.05 49.09
CA ASP A 26 52.63 16.95 49.59
C ASP A 26 53.36 17.98 48.67
N GLY A 27 53.10 19.27 49.00
CA GLY A 27 54.08 20.33 49.28
C GLY A 27 55.11 20.78 48.23
N GLY A 28 55.07 22.07 47.85
CA GLY A 28 56.29 22.82 47.48
C GLY A 28 56.17 23.77 46.29
N ASN A 29 56.31 25.07 46.57
CA ASN A 29 56.41 26.20 45.64
C ASN A 29 57.77 26.23 44.89
N GLU A 30 57.78 26.38 43.55
CA GLU A 30 58.72 27.26 42.81
C GLU A 30 58.42 27.31 41.28
N GLN A 31 58.53 28.51 40.72
CA GLN A 31 58.40 28.89 39.31
C GLN A 31 59.39 28.15 38.38
N VAL A 32 59.05 28.06 37.07
CA VAL A 32 59.79 28.65 35.94
C VAL A 32 59.32 28.07 34.58
N SER A 33 58.99 29.00 33.66
CA SER A 33 59.14 28.94 32.20
C SER A 33 58.27 27.98 31.36
N GLY A 34 57.23 28.57 30.75
CA GLY A 34 57.36 28.98 29.35
C GLY A 34 57.32 27.89 28.29
N GLU A 35 56.10 27.45 27.95
CA GLU A 35 55.70 27.12 26.58
C GLU A 35 54.18 27.32 26.51
N GLU A 36 53.75 28.58 26.49
CA GLU A 36 52.41 28.92 26.00
C GLU A 36 52.40 28.56 24.52
N THR A 37 51.83 27.39 24.22
CA THR A 37 51.37 27.08 22.87
C THR A 37 50.36 28.17 22.54
N ALA A 38 50.76 29.12 21.70
CA ALA A 38 49.87 30.17 21.23
C ALA A 38 48.73 29.51 20.45
N VAL A 39 47.64 29.20 21.16
CA VAL A 39 46.33 28.97 20.55
C VAL A 39 45.97 30.31 19.95
N THR A 40 46.36 30.50 18.69
CA THR A 40 45.99 31.67 17.91
C THR A 40 44.48 31.58 17.76
N GLU A 41 43.76 32.44 18.48
CA GLU A 41 42.31 32.51 18.33
C GLU A 41 42.01 32.76 16.84
N PRO A 42 41.09 31.98 16.24
CA PRO A 42 40.78 32.12 14.83
C PRO A 42 40.33 33.55 14.56
N THR A 43 40.85 34.14 13.50
CA THR A 43 40.52 35.52 13.12
C THR A 43 39.03 35.62 12.78
N LEU A 44 38.45 36.81 12.92
CA LEU A 44 37.04 37.07 12.56
C LEU A 44 36.70 36.64 11.13
N GLU A 45 37.65 36.74 10.20
CA GLU A 45 37.49 36.31 8.81
C GLU A 45 37.43 34.78 8.70
N GLU A 46 38.28 34.05 9.42
CA GLU A 46 38.27 32.58 9.48
C GLU A 46 37.00 32.04 10.12
N GLN A 47 36.51 32.68 11.20
CA GLN A 47 35.25 32.32 11.85
C GLN A 47 34.05 32.54 10.91
N LEU A 48 34.05 33.65 10.17
CA LEU A 48 32.99 33.98 9.22
C LEU A 48 32.96 33.01 8.04
N GLU A 49 34.12 32.61 7.52
CA GLU A 49 34.18 31.64 6.43
C GLU A 49 33.81 30.23 6.90
N ALA A 50 34.22 29.83 8.11
CA ALA A 50 33.77 28.58 8.73
C ALA A 50 32.25 28.54 8.92
N ALA A 51 31.64 29.63 9.41
CA ALA A 51 30.19 29.73 9.58
C ALA A 51 29.44 29.68 8.24
N LYS A 52 29.97 30.30 7.18
CA LYS A 52 29.40 30.20 5.83
C LYS A 52 29.49 28.78 5.27
N ALA A 53 30.62 28.11 5.45
CA ALA A 53 30.81 26.74 5.00
C ALA A 53 29.86 25.78 5.72
N GLU A 54 29.67 25.95 7.03
CA GLU A 54 28.70 25.18 7.81
C GLU A 54 27.27 25.47 7.36
N ALA A 55 26.90 26.74 7.15
CA ALA A 55 25.59 27.12 6.63
C ALA A 55 25.32 26.51 5.25
N ALA A 56 26.31 26.50 4.35
CA ALA A 56 26.20 25.89 3.03
C ALA A 56 26.03 24.36 3.12
N LYS A 57 26.80 23.70 4.00
CA LYS A 57 26.67 22.25 4.26
C LYS A 57 25.31 21.89 4.84
N ASN A 58 24.82 22.69 5.79
CA ASN A 58 23.51 22.48 6.39
C ASN A 58 22.38 22.74 5.39
N LEU A 59 22.51 23.74 4.52
CA LEU A 59 21.56 24.02 3.45
C LEU A 59 21.48 22.86 2.45
N ASP A 60 22.63 22.35 2.00
CA ASP A 60 22.70 21.18 1.11
C ASP A 60 22.07 19.94 1.76
N GLY A 61 22.43 19.66 3.01
CA GLY A 61 21.84 18.58 3.80
C GLY A 61 20.31 18.72 3.92
N TRP A 62 19.83 19.93 4.20
CA TRP A 62 18.40 20.22 4.30
C TRP A 62 17.68 20.04 2.96
N MET A 63 18.25 20.53 1.85
CA MET A 63 17.69 20.34 0.52
C MET A 63 17.59 18.86 0.14
N ARG A 64 18.61 18.06 0.49
CA ARG A 64 18.59 16.61 0.27
C ARG A 64 17.50 15.92 1.08
N VAL A 65 17.41 16.20 2.38
CA VAL A 65 16.37 15.64 3.26
C VAL A 65 14.97 16.05 2.80
N GLN A 66 14.80 17.30 2.34
CA GLN A 66 13.54 17.78 1.78
C GLN A 66 13.14 16.99 0.53
N ALA A 67 14.09 16.70 -0.37
CA ALA A 67 13.85 15.89 -1.56
C ALA A 67 13.52 14.43 -1.19
N GLU A 68 14.24 13.84 -0.25
CA GLU A 68 13.96 12.49 0.26
C GLU A 68 12.58 12.39 0.89
N PHE A 69 12.18 13.40 1.68
CA PHE A 69 10.86 13.49 2.29
C PHE A 69 9.75 13.60 1.24
N ALA A 70 9.93 14.45 0.21
CA ALA A 70 8.97 14.57 -0.89
C ALA A 70 8.79 13.24 -1.65
N ASN A 71 9.89 12.53 -1.91
CA ASN A 71 9.86 11.22 -2.54
C ASN A 71 9.22 10.15 -1.64
N ALA A 72 9.53 10.14 -0.35
CA ALA A 72 8.94 9.24 0.63
C ALA A 72 7.42 9.45 0.74
N ARG A 73 6.98 10.71 0.82
CA ARG A 73 5.54 11.06 0.85
C ARG A 73 4.82 10.55 -0.40
N LYS A 74 5.37 10.82 -1.60
CA LYS A 74 4.80 10.33 -2.86
C LYS A 74 4.72 8.80 -2.90
N ARG A 75 5.71 8.11 -2.33
CA ARG A 75 5.71 6.64 -2.22
C ARG A 75 4.64 6.16 -1.24
N MET A 76 4.51 6.80 -0.07
CA MET A 76 3.50 6.45 0.92
C MET A 76 2.08 6.64 0.40
N ASP A 77 1.83 7.73 -0.34
CA ASP A 77 0.51 7.98 -0.94
C ASP A 77 0.14 6.88 -1.93
N LYS A 78 1.08 6.45 -2.77
CA LYS A 78 0.87 5.31 -3.69
C LYS A 78 0.59 4.01 -2.94
N GLN A 79 1.39 3.70 -1.93
CA GLN A 79 1.21 2.50 -1.11
C GLN A 79 -0.14 2.49 -0.40
N ARG A 80 -0.60 3.64 0.09
CA ARG A 80 -1.91 3.75 0.74
C ARG A 80 -3.05 3.41 -0.21
N VAL A 81 -2.99 3.91 -1.44
CA VAL A 81 -3.98 3.58 -2.48
C VAL A 81 -3.93 2.10 -2.83
N GLU A 82 -2.73 1.53 -3.00
CA GLU A 82 -2.56 0.11 -3.32
C GLU A 82 -3.08 -0.80 -2.21
N ILE A 83 -2.77 -0.48 -0.94
CA ILE A 83 -3.28 -1.22 0.23
C ILE A 83 -4.80 -1.16 0.27
N HIS A 84 -5.40 0.01 0.03
CA HIS A 84 -6.85 0.15 -0.02
C HIS A 84 -7.47 -0.70 -1.14
N GLN A 85 -6.93 -0.62 -2.36
CA GLN A 85 -7.40 -1.41 -3.49
C GLN A 85 -7.27 -2.91 -3.24
N ARG A 86 -6.13 -3.34 -2.66
CA ARG A 86 -5.91 -4.74 -2.30
C ARG A 86 -6.90 -5.21 -1.24
N ALA A 87 -7.12 -4.43 -0.19
CA ALA A 87 -8.08 -4.76 0.85
C ALA A 87 -9.51 -4.87 0.30
N THR A 88 -9.90 -3.95 -0.58
CA THR A 88 -11.21 -4.01 -1.27
C THR A 88 -11.30 -5.26 -2.16
N ALA A 89 -10.26 -5.59 -2.92
CA ALA A 89 -10.23 -6.78 -3.77
C ALA A 89 -10.33 -8.07 -2.92
N ASP A 90 -9.58 -8.17 -1.83
CA ASP A 90 -9.59 -9.33 -0.94
C ASP A 90 -10.96 -9.52 -0.26
N MET A 91 -11.64 -8.42 0.09
CA MET A 91 -13.00 -8.46 0.63
C MET A 91 -14.03 -8.86 -0.43
N ALA A 92 -13.94 -8.28 -1.63
CA ALA A 92 -14.81 -8.63 -2.75
C ALA A 92 -14.65 -10.11 -3.12
N ALA A 93 -13.42 -10.62 -3.22
CA ALA A 93 -13.13 -12.02 -3.51
C ALA A 93 -13.83 -13.00 -2.55
N LYS A 94 -13.93 -12.64 -1.26
CA LYS A 94 -14.63 -13.46 -0.25
C LYS A 94 -16.15 -13.40 -0.37
N LEU A 95 -16.70 -12.35 -0.98
CA LEU A 95 -18.13 -12.21 -1.24
C LEU A 95 -18.55 -12.84 -2.58
N LEU A 96 -17.64 -12.97 -3.55
CA LEU A 96 -17.97 -13.54 -4.87
C LEU A 96 -18.62 -14.94 -4.80
N PRO A 97 -18.20 -15.89 -3.95
CA PRO A 97 -18.88 -17.18 -3.84
C PRO A 97 -20.37 -17.06 -3.47
N VAL A 98 -20.74 -16.05 -2.67
CA VAL A 98 -22.14 -15.79 -2.32
C VAL A 98 -22.92 -15.29 -3.54
N VAL A 99 -22.29 -14.44 -4.36
CA VAL A 99 -22.88 -13.99 -5.63
C VAL A 99 -23.08 -15.17 -6.57
N ASP A 100 -22.09 -16.05 -6.69
CA ASP A 100 -22.17 -17.26 -7.53
C ASP A 100 -23.29 -18.20 -7.05
N ASP A 101 -23.48 -18.32 -5.73
CA ASP A 101 -24.57 -19.10 -5.14
C ASP A 101 -25.94 -18.49 -5.47
N PHE A 102 -26.05 -17.16 -5.48
CA PHE A 102 -27.27 -16.48 -5.93
C PHE A 102 -27.53 -16.72 -7.42
N GLU A 103 -26.52 -16.61 -8.27
CA GLU A 103 -26.66 -16.87 -9.72
C GLU A 103 -27.10 -18.31 -9.97
N ARG A 104 -26.43 -19.29 -9.33
CA ARG A 104 -26.79 -20.70 -9.41
C ARG A 104 -28.21 -20.96 -8.90
N ALA A 105 -28.60 -20.32 -7.80
CA ALA A 105 -29.95 -20.46 -7.26
C ALA A 105 -30.99 -19.90 -8.24
N ILE A 106 -30.73 -18.73 -8.84
CA ILE A 106 -31.63 -18.08 -9.80
C ILE A 106 -31.77 -18.93 -11.07
N GLU A 107 -30.69 -19.52 -11.58
CA GLU A 107 -30.70 -20.35 -12.80
C GLU A 107 -31.40 -21.71 -12.61
N THR A 108 -31.40 -22.24 -11.39
CA THR A 108 -31.97 -23.57 -11.08
C THR A 108 -33.40 -23.52 -10.55
N VAL A 109 -34.02 -22.34 -10.46
CA VAL A 109 -35.39 -22.19 -9.96
C VAL A 109 -36.40 -22.83 -10.91
N PRO A 110 -37.28 -23.71 -10.42
CA PRO A 110 -38.38 -24.25 -11.22
C PRO A 110 -39.34 -23.14 -11.68
N GLU A 111 -39.85 -23.21 -12.91
CA GLU A 111 -40.81 -22.23 -13.47
C GLU A 111 -42.07 -22.02 -12.60
N ALA A 112 -42.46 -23.04 -11.81
CA ALA A 112 -43.59 -22.91 -10.88
C ALA A 112 -43.38 -21.87 -9.77
N ILE A 113 -42.13 -21.51 -9.47
CA ILE A 113 -41.73 -20.59 -8.41
C ILE A 113 -41.12 -19.30 -9.00
N SER A 114 -40.71 -19.31 -10.27
CA SER A 114 -40.08 -18.15 -10.91
C SER A 114 -40.97 -16.91 -11.02
N SER A 115 -42.30 -17.10 -10.98
CA SER A 115 -43.30 -16.01 -10.96
C SER A 115 -43.82 -15.69 -9.56
N ASP A 116 -43.25 -16.28 -8.50
CA ASP A 116 -43.61 -15.97 -7.12
C ASP A 116 -42.98 -14.61 -6.71
N GLY A 117 -43.78 -13.74 -6.09
CA GLY A 117 -43.29 -12.46 -5.55
C GLY A 117 -42.19 -12.63 -4.49
N TRP A 118 -42.12 -13.80 -3.85
CA TRP A 118 -40.99 -14.13 -2.97
C TRP A 118 -39.67 -14.26 -3.75
N PHE A 119 -39.69 -14.92 -4.91
CA PHE A 119 -38.50 -15.07 -5.76
C PHE A 119 -38.06 -13.73 -6.36
N GLU A 120 -39.02 -12.87 -6.75
CA GLU A 120 -38.72 -11.51 -7.18
C GLU A 120 -38.00 -10.70 -6.08
N GLY A 121 -38.37 -10.89 -4.81
CA GLY A 121 -37.68 -10.32 -3.66
C GLY A 121 -36.22 -10.76 -3.56
N ILE A 122 -35.92 -12.04 -3.80
CA ILE A 122 -34.54 -12.56 -3.84
C ILE A 122 -33.75 -11.95 -4.99
N GLN A 123 -34.34 -11.87 -6.19
CA GLN A 123 -33.71 -11.21 -7.33
C GLN A 123 -33.42 -9.73 -7.06
N LEU A 124 -34.26 -9.04 -6.29
CA LEU A 124 -34.01 -7.67 -5.88
C LEU A 124 -32.80 -7.56 -4.94
N VAL A 125 -32.64 -8.51 -4.01
CA VAL A 125 -31.45 -8.57 -3.13
C VAL A 125 -30.19 -8.82 -3.94
N TYR A 126 -30.21 -9.76 -4.89
CA TYR A 126 -29.09 -10.01 -5.80
C TYR A 126 -28.73 -8.76 -6.63
N ARG A 127 -29.73 -8.07 -7.20
CA ARG A 127 -29.51 -6.79 -7.92
C ARG A 127 -28.90 -5.72 -7.02
N LYS A 128 -29.34 -5.63 -5.76
CA LYS A 128 -28.76 -4.68 -4.79
C LYS A 128 -27.31 -5.04 -4.46
N LEU A 129 -27.00 -6.32 -4.29
CA LEU A 129 -25.65 -6.80 -4.03
C LEU A 129 -24.70 -6.49 -5.20
N THR A 130 -25.12 -6.75 -6.43
CA THR A 130 -24.35 -6.42 -7.64
C THR A 130 -24.15 -4.91 -7.79
N THR A 131 -25.18 -4.10 -7.54
CA THR A 131 -25.06 -2.63 -7.52
C THR A 131 -24.03 -2.14 -6.48
N ILE A 132 -23.97 -2.77 -5.31
CA ILE A 132 -22.96 -2.43 -4.28
C ILE A 132 -21.55 -2.78 -4.75
N LEU A 133 -21.37 -3.95 -5.40
CA LEU A 133 -20.09 -4.36 -5.97
C LEU A 133 -19.63 -3.37 -7.07
N GLU A 134 -20.53 -2.99 -7.97
CA GLU A 134 -20.27 -1.99 -9.01
C GLU A 134 -19.89 -0.63 -8.39
N GLY A 135 -20.56 -0.21 -7.31
CA GLY A 135 -20.23 1.01 -6.56
C GLY A 135 -18.83 0.97 -5.90
N MET A 136 -18.30 -0.23 -5.61
CA MET A 136 -16.92 -0.44 -5.18
C MET A 136 -15.94 -0.55 -6.35
N ASN A 137 -16.39 -0.28 -7.59
CA ASN A 137 -15.64 -0.41 -8.83
C ASN A 137 -15.23 -1.85 -9.16
N VAL A 138 -15.98 -2.83 -8.64
CA VAL A 138 -15.87 -4.25 -9.00
C VAL A 138 -16.79 -4.51 -10.19
N LYS A 139 -16.21 -4.96 -11.31
CA LYS A 139 -16.91 -5.21 -12.57
C LYS A 139 -16.79 -6.67 -12.96
N VAL A 140 -17.81 -7.18 -13.64
CA VAL A 140 -17.81 -8.51 -14.25
C VAL A 140 -16.90 -8.48 -15.48
N ILE A 141 -16.14 -9.56 -15.71
CA ILE A 141 -15.37 -9.79 -16.93
C ILE A 141 -16.32 -10.43 -17.95
N GLU A 142 -16.56 -9.76 -19.07
CA GLU A 142 -17.36 -10.32 -20.17
C GLU A 142 -16.52 -11.34 -20.95
N ALA A 143 -16.77 -12.63 -20.73
CA ALA A 143 -15.96 -13.68 -21.33
C ALA A 143 -16.57 -14.27 -22.62
N VAL A 144 -17.87 -14.55 -22.63
CA VAL A 144 -18.54 -15.26 -23.76
C VAL A 144 -18.43 -14.49 -25.06
N GLY A 145 -17.96 -15.15 -26.12
CA GLY A 145 -17.76 -14.56 -27.45
C GLY A 145 -16.52 -13.68 -27.60
N GLN A 146 -15.72 -13.50 -26.53
CA GLN A 146 -14.44 -12.79 -26.58
C GLN A 146 -13.26 -13.75 -26.82
N PRO A 147 -12.14 -13.26 -27.38
CA PRO A 147 -10.90 -14.02 -27.44
C PRO A 147 -10.44 -14.44 -26.04
N PHE A 148 -9.94 -15.66 -25.92
CA PHE A 148 -9.36 -16.14 -24.67
C PHE A 148 -8.11 -15.33 -24.31
N ASP A 149 -8.12 -14.67 -23.14
CA ASP A 149 -6.96 -13.99 -22.57
C ASP A 149 -6.59 -14.66 -21.22
N PRO A 150 -5.40 -15.28 -21.11
CA PRO A 150 -4.93 -15.89 -19.86
C PRO A 150 -4.87 -14.95 -18.66
N ASN A 151 -4.82 -13.63 -18.87
CA ASN A 151 -4.83 -12.66 -17.77
C ASN A 151 -6.23 -12.49 -17.15
N HIS A 152 -7.28 -12.74 -17.92
CA HIS A 152 -8.68 -12.50 -17.54
C HIS A 152 -9.49 -13.79 -17.42
N HIS A 153 -9.06 -14.86 -18.08
CA HIS A 153 -9.79 -16.10 -18.23
C HIS A 153 -8.96 -17.31 -17.79
N GLU A 154 -9.62 -18.29 -17.16
CA GLU A 154 -9.10 -19.60 -16.82
C GLU A 154 -9.85 -20.67 -17.63
N ALA A 155 -9.17 -21.23 -18.64
CA ALA A 155 -9.77 -22.25 -19.49
C ALA A 155 -9.78 -23.61 -18.78
N ILE A 156 -10.97 -24.17 -18.56
CA ILE A 156 -11.11 -25.53 -18.00
C ILE A 156 -10.95 -26.59 -19.09
N MET A 157 -11.58 -26.36 -20.25
CA MET A 157 -11.65 -27.33 -21.33
C MET A 157 -11.83 -26.64 -22.68
N GLN A 158 -11.33 -27.30 -23.73
CA GLN A 158 -11.67 -26.94 -25.11
C GLN A 158 -12.86 -27.77 -25.58
N GLU A 159 -13.82 -27.14 -26.24
CA GLU A 159 -14.98 -27.83 -26.82
C GLU A 159 -15.14 -27.48 -28.30
N ALA A 160 -15.60 -28.45 -29.10
CA ALA A 160 -15.93 -28.20 -30.48
C ALA A 160 -17.09 -27.20 -30.55
N SER A 161 -16.90 -26.10 -31.27
CA SER A 161 -17.94 -25.10 -31.50
C SER A 161 -18.22 -24.96 -32.99
N GLU A 162 -19.51 -24.96 -33.36
CA GLU A 162 -19.94 -24.58 -34.70
C GLU A 162 -20.19 -23.07 -34.83
N GLU A 163 -20.28 -22.37 -33.70
CA GLU A 163 -20.65 -20.95 -33.61
C GLU A 163 -19.43 -20.02 -33.50
N TYR A 164 -18.37 -20.48 -32.84
CA TYR A 164 -17.18 -19.67 -32.56
C TYR A 164 -15.90 -20.25 -33.18
N GLU A 165 -15.00 -19.37 -33.61
CA GLU A 165 -13.67 -19.74 -34.11
C GLU A 165 -12.76 -20.24 -32.97
N SER A 166 -11.77 -21.08 -33.32
CA SER A 166 -10.74 -21.58 -32.39
C SER A 166 -10.12 -20.46 -31.55
N GLY A 167 -10.06 -20.64 -30.23
CA GLY A 167 -9.51 -19.66 -29.29
C GLY A 167 -10.50 -18.60 -28.79
N ILE A 168 -11.77 -18.65 -29.20
CA ILE A 168 -12.85 -17.82 -28.64
C ILE A 168 -13.53 -18.56 -27.48
N VAL A 169 -13.95 -17.82 -26.44
CA VAL A 169 -14.70 -18.37 -25.31
C VAL A 169 -16.12 -18.72 -25.76
N THR A 170 -16.49 -19.99 -25.64
CA THR A 170 -17.82 -20.51 -26.03
C THR A 170 -18.85 -20.29 -24.93
N ARG A 171 -18.47 -20.54 -23.67
CA ARG A 171 -19.32 -20.33 -22.50
C ARG A 171 -18.51 -20.10 -21.23
N GLU A 172 -19.14 -19.40 -20.31
CA GLU A 172 -18.62 -19.12 -18.99
C GLU A 172 -19.33 -19.99 -17.95
N LEU A 173 -18.56 -20.69 -17.12
CA LEU A 173 -19.06 -21.52 -16.02
C LEU A 173 -19.13 -20.75 -14.71
N GLN A 174 -18.25 -19.77 -14.54
CA GLN A 174 -18.19 -18.93 -13.37
C GLN A 174 -17.68 -17.56 -13.77
N LYS A 175 -18.43 -16.52 -13.38
CA LYS A 175 -18.11 -15.15 -13.74
C LYS A 175 -16.78 -14.67 -13.15
N GLY A 176 -15.96 -14.05 -13.99
CA GLY A 176 -14.77 -13.34 -13.56
C GLY A 176 -15.11 -11.95 -13.06
N TYR A 177 -14.26 -11.41 -12.18
CA TYR A 177 -14.44 -10.07 -11.62
C TYR A 177 -13.11 -9.32 -11.55
N MET A 178 -13.16 -8.02 -11.82
CA MET A 178 -12.01 -7.10 -11.77
C MET A 178 -12.32 -5.84 -10.96
N LEU A 179 -11.33 -5.32 -10.25
CA LEU A 179 -11.36 -4.05 -9.53
C LEU A 179 -10.51 -3.01 -10.29
N GLY A 180 -11.14 -2.07 -10.98
CA GLY A 180 -10.40 -1.21 -11.92
C GLY A 180 -9.71 -2.08 -12.97
N ASP A 181 -8.38 -1.97 -13.09
CA ASP A 181 -7.58 -2.75 -14.05
C ASP A 181 -7.04 -4.07 -13.47
N ARG A 182 -7.34 -4.39 -12.20
CA ARG A 182 -6.81 -5.57 -11.52
C ARG A 182 -7.84 -6.69 -11.47
N VAL A 183 -7.48 -7.86 -12.01
CA VAL A 183 -8.31 -9.06 -11.89
C VAL A 183 -8.33 -9.55 -10.44
N ILE A 184 -9.53 -9.73 -9.90
CA ILE A 184 -9.78 -10.31 -8.57
C ILE A 184 -9.88 -11.82 -8.69
N ARG A 185 -10.65 -12.28 -9.68
CA ARG A 185 -10.87 -13.68 -10.02
C ARG A 185 -11.05 -13.78 -11.54
N PRO A 186 -10.31 -14.65 -12.25
CA PRO A 186 -10.53 -14.86 -13.67
C PRO A 186 -11.88 -15.56 -13.92
N SER A 187 -12.45 -15.37 -15.11
CA SER A 187 -13.63 -16.12 -15.54
C SER A 187 -13.23 -17.56 -15.82
N LEU A 188 -13.98 -18.53 -15.28
CA LEU A 188 -13.77 -19.93 -15.65
C LEU A 188 -14.57 -20.23 -16.92
N VAL A 189 -13.87 -20.62 -17.97
CA VAL A 189 -14.44 -20.65 -19.33
C VAL A 189 -14.13 -21.93 -20.07
N TYR A 190 -14.96 -22.23 -21.07
CA TYR A 190 -14.67 -23.19 -22.12
C TYR A 190 -14.28 -22.42 -23.39
N VAL A 191 -13.34 -22.96 -24.14
CA VAL A 191 -12.77 -22.31 -25.33
C VAL A 191 -13.03 -23.19 -26.55
N ALA A 192 -13.33 -22.57 -27.69
CA ALA A 192 -13.49 -23.30 -28.94
C ALA A 192 -12.16 -23.94 -29.36
N GLU A 193 -12.21 -25.21 -29.75
CA GLU A 193 -11.07 -25.94 -30.33
C GLU A 193 -10.65 -25.39 -31.70
#